data_AF-A0A971GU10-F1
#
_entry.id   AF-A0A971GU10-F1
#
_cell.length_a   1.000
_cell.length_b   1.000
_cell.length_c   1.000
_cell.angle_alpha   90.00
_cell.angle_beta   90.00
_cell.angle_gamma   90.00
#
_symmetry.space_group_name_H-M   'P 1'
#
loop_
_entity.id
_entity.type
_entity.pdbx_description
1 polymer ?
#
loop_
_entity_poly.entity_id
_entity_poly.type
_entity_poly.pdbx_seq_one_letter_code
_entity_poly.pdbx_strand_id
1 'polypeptide(L)'
;MRLKLLIPLLMVFSVLFAQDDRLTLSAIVRDIDSWQNKSLEMNLKLKKIDYLFEKIVFYDSDNINIEFSIAGKKKKKELAGDLLNAHDGVMYRVRFTIVGSGNLGGLTGELQGFTPVYSDYVPER
;
A
#
# COMPACT_ATOMS: atom_id res chain seq x y z
N MET A 1 -16.17 34.78 36.79
CA MET A 1 -16.40 34.22 35.43
C MET A 1 -15.07 33.63 34.95
N ARG A 2 -14.88 32.30 35.01
CA ARG A 2 -13.65 31.65 34.54
C ARG A 2 -13.93 30.95 33.23
N LEU A 3 -13.41 31.52 32.15
CA LEU A 3 -13.48 31.00 30.78
C LEU A 3 -12.55 29.78 30.68
N LYS A 4 -13.10 28.57 30.63
CA LYS A 4 -12.32 27.35 30.35
C LYS A 4 -12.18 27.23 28.84
N LEU A 5 -11.02 27.61 28.31
CA LEU A 5 -10.62 27.30 26.94
C LEU A 5 -10.41 25.78 26.85
N LEU A 6 -11.28 25.09 26.13
CA LEU A 6 -11.19 23.66 25.88
C LEU A 6 -10.39 23.48 24.58
N ILE A 7 -9.08 23.23 24.71
CA ILE A 7 -8.22 22.91 23.57
C ILE A 7 -8.55 21.47 23.15
N PRO A 8 -9.03 21.20 21.93
CA PRO A 8 -9.14 19.83 21.47
C PRO A 8 -7.73 19.28 21.25
N LEU A 9 -7.39 18.27 22.06
CA LEU A 9 -6.21 17.44 21.95
C LEU A 9 -6.26 16.73 20.58
N LEU A 10 -5.59 17.30 19.58
CA LEU A 10 -5.38 16.68 18.28
C LEU A 10 -4.42 15.49 18.50
N MET A 11 -5.00 14.33 18.80
CA MET A 11 -4.27 13.06 18.85
C MET A 11 -3.80 12.76 17.42
N VAL A 12 -2.55 13.12 17.12
CA VAL A 12 -1.86 12.64 15.93
C VAL A 12 -1.61 11.15 16.17
N PHE A 13 -2.45 10.32 15.55
CA PHE A 13 -2.30 8.87 15.55
C PHE A 13 -1.06 8.53 14.71
N SER A 14 0.11 8.62 15.33
CA SER A 14 1.36 8.14 14.75
C SER A 14 1.31 6.61 14.75
N VAL A 15 0.77 6.04 13.67
CA VAL A 15 0.89 4.61 13.42
C VAL A 15 2.37 4.33 13.16
N LEU A 16 3.05 3.80 14.17
CA LEU A 16 4.32 3.11 14.02
C LEU A 16 4.04 1.86 13.17
N PHE A 17 4.29 1.95 11.87
CA PHE A 17 4.32 0.79 10.99
C PHE A 17 5.55 -0.05 11.37
N ALA A 18 5.37 -1.03 12.26
CA ALA A 18 6.35 -2.08 12.45
C ALA A 18 6.29 -3.00 11.23
N GLN A 19 7.34 -2.98 10.41
CA GLN A 19 7.51 -3.87 9.27
C GLN A 19 7.85 -5.26 9.80
N ASP A 20 6.89 -6.18 9.78
CA ASP A 20 7.16 -7.60 10.02
C ASP A 20 7.63 -8.23 8.70
N ASP A 21 8.94 -8.46 8.59
CA ASP A 21 9.58 -9.03 7.39
C ASP A 21 9.08 -10.45 7.04
N ARG A 22 8.25 -11.08 7.89
CA ARG A 22 7.65 -12.40 7.64
C ARG A 22 6.21 -12.34 7.14
N LEU A 23 5.57 -11.17 7.16
CA LEU A 23 4.19 -11.03 6.72
C LEU A 23 4.11 -11.11 5.19
N THR A 24 3.36 -12.08 4.67
CA THR A 24 3.08 -12.22 3.23
C THR A 24 1.62 -11.89 2.94
N LEU A 25 1.31 -11.54 1.69
CA LEU A 25 -0.08 -11.36 1.26
C LEU A 25 -0.84 -12.69 1.35
N SER A 26 -0.18 -13.83 1.15
CA SER A 26 -0.78 -15.15 1.34
C SER A 26 -1.23 -15.39 2.79
N ALA A 27 -0.44 -14.95 3.79
CA ALA A 27 -0.80 -15.03 5.19
C ALA A 27 -2.01 -14.14 5.51
N ILE A 28 -2.08 -12.94 4.92
CA ILE A 28 -3.20 -12.02 5.07
C ILE A 28 -4.49 -12.63 4.47
N VAL A 29 -4.42 -13.25 3.29
CA VAL A 29 -5.58 -13.90 2.66
C VAL A 29 -6.15 -15.02 3.54
N ARG A 30 -5.29 -15.82 4.21
CA ARG A 30 -5.72 -16.95 5.05
C ARG A 30 -6.53 -16.53 6.27
N ASP A 31 -6.36 -15.30 6.74
CA ASP A 31 -7.03 -14.77 7.94
C ASP A 31 -7.56 -13.35 7.70
N ILE A 32 -8.19 -13.14 6.54
CA ILE A 32 -8.55 -11.79 6.04
C ILE A 32 -9.37 -10.96 7.04
N ASP A 33 -10.24 -11.62 7.80
CA ASP A 33 -11.12 -10.97 8.78
C ASP A 33 -10.33 -10.27 9.89
N SER A 34 -9.15 -10.79 10.25
CA SER A 34 -8.28 -10.15 11.24
C SER A 34 -7.48 -8.97 10.67
N TRP A 35 -7.45 -8.80 9.35
CA TRP A 35 -6.66 -7.76 8.67
C TRP A 35 -7.49 -6.65 8.02
N GLN A 36 -8.79 -6.83 7.84
CA GLN A 36 -9.66 -5.79 7.26
C GLN A 36 -9.50 -4.45 7.98
N ASN A 37 -9.45 -3.38 7.18
CA ASN A 37 -9.26 -1.99 7.61
C ASN A 37 -7.91 -1.68 8.29
N LYS A 38 -6.98 -2.64 8.37
CA LYS A 38 -5.61 -2.35 8.84
C LYS A 38 -4.79 -1.73 7.72
N SER A 39 -4.02 -0.71 8.07
CA SER A 39 -2.99 -0.14 7.20
C SER A 39 -1.68 -0.90 7.37
N LEU A 40 -1.02 -1.20 6.25
CA LEU A 40 0.23 -1.94 6.18
C LEU A 40 1.21 -1.22 5.26
N GLU A 41 2.49 -1.50 5.47
CA GLU A 41 3.58 -1.14 4.56
C GLU A 41 4.35 -2.42 4.21
N MET A 42 4.47 -2.75 2.93
CA MET A 42 5.11 -3.98 2.47
C MET A 42 5.96 -3.73 1.23
N ASN A 43 7.06 -4.48 1.11
CA ASN A 43 7.84 -4.50 -0.12
C ASN A 43 7.16 -5.43 -1.12
N LEU A 44 6.58 -4.86 -2.17
CA LEU A 44 5.84 -5.58 -3.21
C LEU A 44 6.37 -5.21 -4.59
N LYS A 45 6.30 -6.16 -5.51
CA LYS A 45 6.74 -5.97 -6.89
C LYS A 45 5.58 -5.46 -7.74
N LEU A 46 5.81 -4.42 -8.53
CA LEU A 46 4.78 -3.91 -9.45
C LEU A 46 4.55 -4.95 -10.56
N LYS A 47 3.31 -5.38 -10.72
CA LYS A 47 2.91 -6.31 -11.78
C LYS A 47 2.50 -5.59 -13.05
N LYS A 48 1.60 -4.61 -12.90
CA LYS A 48 1.06 -3.80 -13.98
C LYS A 48 0.30 -2.58 -13.47
N ILE A 49 0.20 -1.57 -14.32
CA ILE A 49 -0.80 -0.50 -14.21
C ILE A 49 -1.78 -0.64 -15.38
N ASP A 50 -3.07 -0.73 -15.06
CA ASP A 50 -4.16 -0.80 -16.02
C ASP A 50 -4.86 0.57 -16.09
N TYR A 51 -4.47 1.38 -17.07
CA TYR A 51 -5.02 2.73 -17.23
C TYR A 51 -6.46 2.75 -17.74
N LEU A 52 -6.93 1.66 -18.38
CA LEU A 52 -8.30 1.57 -18.89
C LEU A 52 -9.28 1.35 -17.74
N PHE A 53 -8.94 0.43 -16.82
CA PHE A 53 -9.76 0.14 -15.65
C PHE A 53 -9.35 0.95 -14.41
N GLU A 54 -8.36 1.83 -14.55
CA GLU A 54 -7.81 2.66 -13.47
C GLU A 54 -7.40 1.82 -12.25
N LYS A 55 -6.60 0.77 -12.50
CA LYS A 55 -6.11 -0.16 -11.48
C LYS A 55 -4.59 -0.24 -11.47
N ILE A 56 -4.03 -0.53 -10.31
CA ILE A 56 -2.62 -0.90 -10.15
C ILE A 56 -2.54 -2.19 -9.36
N VAL A 57 -1.66 -3.10 -9.79
CA VAL A 57 -1.53 -4.44 -9.22
C VAL A 57 -0.10 -4.68 -8.79
N PHE A 58 0.06 -5.07 -7.53
CA PHE A 58 1.34 -5.51 -6.97
C PHE A 58 1.27 -6.98 -6.57
N TYR A 59 2.42 -7.61 -6.33
CA TYR A 59 2.50 -8.99 -5.84
C TYR A 59 3.69 -9.18 -4.89
N ASP A 60 3.57 -10.18 -4.01
CA ASP A 60 4.61 -10.59 -3.09
C ASP A 60 5.44 -11.78 -3.62
N SER A 61 6.35 -12.31 -2.80
CA SER A 61 7.18 -13.48 -3.13
C SER A 61 6.37 -14.76 -3.36
N ASP A 62 5.16 -14.85 -2.79
CA ASP A 62 4.27 -16.00 -2.93
C ASP A 62 3.41 -15.90 -4.20
N ASN A 63 3.64 -14.88 -5.03
CA ASN A 63 2.86 -14.56 -6.23
C ASN A 63 1.39 -14.24 -5.95
N ILE A 64 1.06 -13.82 -4.73
CA ILE A 64 -0.28 -13.34 -4.40
C ILE A 64 -0.39 -11.89 -4.84
N ASN A 65 -1.45 -11.58 -5.58
CA ASN A 65 -1.68 -10.23 -6.07
C ASN A 65 -2.45 -9.42 -5.03
N ILE A 66 -2.17 -8.13 -4.97
CA ILE A 66 -3.05 -7.12 -4.38
C ILE A 66 -3.40 -6.07 -5.43
N GLU A 67 -4.69 -5.79 -5.57
CA GLU A 67 -5.24 -4.83 -6.52
C GLU A 67 -5.75 -3.57 -5.82
N PHE A 68 -5.43 -2.42 -6.41
CA PHE A 68 -5.88 -1.11 -5.92
C PHE A 68 -6.56 -0.33 -7.04
N SER A 69 -7.66 0.33 -6.71
CA SER A 69 -8.24 1.36 -7.57
C SER A 69 -7.42 2.66 -7.48
N ILE A 70 -7.05 3.20 -8.64
CA ILE A 70 -6.46 4.54 -8.79
C ILE A 70 -7.43 5.50 -9.47
N ALA A 71 -8.72 5.15 -9.50
CA ALA A 71 -9.78 5.96 -10.06
C ALA A 71 -9.98 7.26 -9.29
N GLY A 72 -10.46 8.28 -10.00
CA GLY A 72 -10.85 9.56 -9.42
C GLY A 72 -9.73 10.61 -9.35
N LYS A 73 -10.14 11.87 -9.57
CA LYS A 73 -9.22 13.01 -9.74
C LYS A 73 -8.31 13.26 -8.53
N LYS A 74 -8.84 13.08 -7.31
CA LYS A 74 -8.08 13.27 -6.07
C LYS A 74 -6.95 12.23 -5.96
N LYS A 75 -7.28 10.95 -6.11
CA LYS A 75 -6.34 9.84 -6.03
C LYS A 75 -5.23 9.95 -7.07
N LYS A 76 -5.60 10.25 -8.32
CA LYS A 76 -4.65 10.50 -9.40
C LYS A 76 -3.68 11.65 -9.11
N LYS A 77 -4.16 12.72 -8.47
CA LYS A 77 -3.30 13.84 -8.07
C LYS A 77 -2.34 13.46 -6.95
N GLU A 78 -2.82 12.71 -5.95
CA GLU A 78 -2.01 12.23 -4.84
C GLU A 78 -0.91 11.26 -5.31
N LEU A 79 -1.22 10.40 -6.27
CA LEU A 79 -0.31 9.38 -6.80
C LEU A 79 0.43 9.82 -8.07
N ALA A 80 0.27 11.05 -8.55
CA ALA A 80 0.78 11.48 -9.87
C ALA A 80 2.29 11.28 -10.00
N GLY A 81 3.05 11.64 -8.96
CA GLY A 81 4.50 11.47 -8.93
C GLY A 81 4.91 10.00 -8.88
N ASP A 82 4.24 9.20 -8.05
CA ASP A 82 4.53 7.76 -7.90
C ASP A 82 4.24 7.01 -9.22
N LEU A 83 3.10 7.31 -9.86
CA LEU A 83 2.68 6.68 -11.13
C LEU A 83 3.59 7.04 -12.31
N LEU A 84 4.16 8.24 -12.34
CA LEU A 84 5.05 8.67 -13.42
C LEU A 84 6.36 7.86 -13.46
N ASN A 85 6.81 7.40 -12.30
CA ASN A 85 8.06 6.66 -12.12
C ASN A 85 7.83 5.15 -11.88
N ALA A 86 6.61 4.68 -12.14
CA ALA A 86 6.23 3.30 -11.93
C ALA A 86 6.70 2.44 -13.12
N HIS A 87 7.43 1.36 -12.82
CA HIS A 87 7.95 0.43 -13.80
C HIS A 87 7.62 -1.00 -13.42
N ASP A 88 7.05 -1.76 -14.36
CA ASP A 88 6.71 -3.16 -14.15
C ASP A 88 7.95 -3.98 -13.76
N GLY A 89 7.78 -4.86 -12.79
CA GLY A 89 8.86 -5.69 -12.25
C GLY A 89 9.78 -4.99 -11.26
N VAL A 90 9.62 -3.69 -10.98
CA VAL A 90 10.39 -3.01 -9.93
C VAL A 90 9.78 -3.28 -8.55
N MET A 91 10.64 -3.38 -7.54
CA MET A 91 10.25 -3.51 -6.14
C MET A 91 9.90 -2.15 -5.55
N TYR A 92 8.76 -2.06 -4.87
CA TYR A 92 8.29 -0.85 -4.22
C TYR A 92 7.94 -1.13 -2.77
N ARG A 93 8.15 -0.14 -1.92
CA ARG A 93 7.57 -0.09 -0.59
C ARG A 93 6.17 0.51 -0.73
N VAL A 94 5.15 -0.32 -0.54
CA VAL A 94 3.75 0.02 -0.80
C VAL A 94 3.01 0.17 0.52
N ARG A 95 2.38 1.33 0.72
CA ARG A 95 1.49 1.60 1.86
C ARG A 95 0.04 1.49 1.44
N PHE A 96 -0.76 0.72 2.18
CA PHE A 96 -2.15 0.47 1.82
C PHE A 96 -3.01 0.04 3.00
N THR A 97 -4.32 0.22 2.87
CA THR A 97 -5.32 -0.37 3.77
C THR A 97 -5.93 -1.62 3.14
N ILE A 98 -6.07 -2.69 3.91
CA ILE A 98 -6.78 -3.90 3.45
C ILE A 98 -8.28 -3.63 3.39
N VAL A 99 -8.91 -3.91 2.26
CA VAL A 99 -10.37 -3.85 2.10
C VAL A 99 -10.95 -5.26 2.20
N GLY A 100 -10.36 -6.25 1.51
CA GLY A 100 -10.82 -7.62 1.56
C GLY A 100 -10.12 -8.54 0.57
N SER A 101 -10.72 -9.70 0.32
CA SER A 101 -10.28 -10.62 -0.74
C SER A 101 -10.98 -10.31 -2.06
N GLY A 102 -10.25 -10.42 -3.16
CA GLY A 102 -10.77 -10.32 -4.52
C GLY A 102 -11.22 -11.67 -5.05
N ASN A 103 -12.04 -11.65 -6.11
CA ASN A 103 -12.66 -12.86 -6.70
C ASN A 103 -11.68 -13.91 -7.26
N LEU A 104 -10.39 -13.61 -7.38
CA LEU A 104 -9.36 -14.48 -7.96
C LEU A 104 -8.27 -14.89 -6.96
N GLY A 105 -8.59 -14.92 -5.66
CA GLY A 105 -7.64 -15.34 -4.62
C GLY A 105 -6.53 -14.34 -4.30
N GLY A 106 -6.65 -13.10 -4.81
CA GLY A 106 -5.82 -11.97 -4.41
C GLY A 106 -6.50 -11.08 -3.36
N LEU A 107 -5.83 -10.01 -2.98
CA LEU A 107 -6.35 -8.99 -2.08
C LEU A 107 -6.84 -7.76 -2.84
N THR A 108 -7.76 -7.04 -2.23
CA THR A 108 -8.14 -5.69 -2.63
C THR A 108 -7.85 -4.73 -1.49
N GLY A 109 -7.41 -3.52 -1.84
CA GLY A 109 -7.07 -2.52 -0.84
C GLY A 109 -7.26 -1.08 -1.32
N GLU A 110 -7.00 -0.16 -0.40
CA GLU A 110 -6.85 1.26 -0.69
C GLU A 110 -5.37 1.63 -0.68
N LEU A 111 -4.82 1.97 -1.85
CA LEU A 111 -3.43 2.39 -1.98
C LEU A 111 -3.21 3.77 -1.37
N GLN A 112 -2.31 3.91 -0.41
CA GLN A 112 -1.99 5.19 0.22
C GLN A 112 -0.80 5.88 -0.47
N GLY A 113 0.12 5.10 -1.02
CA GLY A 113 1.27 5.56 -1.80
C GLY A 113 2.34 4.47 -1.93
N PHE A 114 3.33 4.68 -2.79
CA PHE A 114 4.40 3.71 -2.96
C PHE A 114 5.71 4.37 -3.42
N THR A 115 6.84 3.87 -2.95
CA THR A 115 8.17 4.40 -3.31
C THR A 115 9.10 3.27 -3.78
N PRO A 116 9.93 3.50 -4.80
CA PRO A 116 10.85 2.49 -5.30
C PRO A 116 11.84 2.09 -4.20
N VAL A 117 12.07 0.79 -4.06
CA VAL A 117 13.14 0.26 -3.21
C VAL A 117 14.39 0.16 -4.07
N TYR A 118 15.29 1.12 -3.90
CA TYR A 118 16.63 1.01 -4.46
C TYR A 118 17.42 0.04 -3.58
N SER A 119 17.88 -1.06 -4.17
CA SER A 119 18.91 -1.89 -3.54
C SER A 119 20.23 -1.15 -3.68
N ASP A 120 20.96 -0.95 -2.60
CA ASP A 120 22.30 -0.31 -2.57
C ASP A 120 23.39 -1.17 -3.24
N TYR A 121 23.05 -1.93 -4.29
CA TYR A 121 24.00 -2.75 -5.02
C TYR A 121 24.92 -1.86 -5.86
N VAL A 122 26.01 -1.40 -5.24
CA VAL A 122 27.16 -0.85 -5.95
C VAL A 122 28.02 -2.04 -6.38
N PRO A 123 28.10 -2.38 -7.68
CA PRO A 123 29.01 -3.43 -8.13
C PRO A 123 30.45 -3.00 -7.83
N GLU A 124 31.18 -3.82 -7.07
CA GLU A 124 32.63 -3.69 -6.95
C GLU A 124 33.24 -3.83 -8.35
N ARG A 125 34.07 -2.85 -8.72
CA ARG A 125 34.78 -2.82 -10.00
C ARG A 125 35.90 -3.85 -10.04
#